data_AF-A0AAU3KHB7-F1
#
_entry.id   AF-A0AAU3KHB7-F1
#
_cell.length_a   1.000
_cell.length_b   1.000
_cell.length_c   1.000
_cell.angle_alpha   90.00
_cell.angle_beta   90.00
_cell.angle_gamma   90.00
#
_symmetry.space_group_name_H-M   'P 1'
#
loop_
_entity.id
_entity.type
_entity.pdbx_description
1 polymer ?
#
loop_
_entity_poly.entity_id
_entity_poly.type
_entity_poly.pdbx_seq_one_letter_code
_entity_poly.pdbx_strand_id
1 'polypeptide(L)'
;MAGAFEASNELIQAKAQEFKKTHDMLMHAIADLKRDEDNMTVGSNWQGGARDAFNAFMERYYFQADKLNDKLVQTTENLIRVGSNYEEHDQDYKAQINAQVSSLDLPPV
;
A
#
# COMPACT_ATOMS: atom_id res chain seq x y z
N MET A 1 12.50 -20.00 19.13
CA MET A 1 12.25 -18.55 19.16
C MET A 1 11.62 -18.19 17.84
N ALA A 2 10.34 -17.81 17.87
CA ALA A 2 9.56 -17.46 16.69
C ALA A 2 10.25 -16.30 15.95
N GLY A 3 10.29 -16.37 14.62
CA GLY A 3 10.92 -15.38 13.75
C GLY A 3 10.39 -13.98 14.01
N ALA A 4 11.06 -13.27 14.91
CA ALA A 4 10.81 -11.90 15.25
C ALA A 4 10.93 -11.11 13.96
N PHE A 5 9.79 -10.61 13.49
CA PHE A 5 9.59 -9.49 12.57
C PHE A 5 10.87 -8.66 12.33
N GLU A 6 11.73 -9.14 11.43
CA GLU A 6 12.99 -8.49 11.02
C GLU A 6 12.77 -7.47 9.87
N ALA A 7 11.54 -6.98 9.70
CA ALA A 7 11.32 -5.83 8.84
C ALA A 7 11.54 -4.58 9.70
N SER A 8 12.76 -4.03 9.69
CA SER A 8 13.02 -2.73 10.29
C SER A 8 11.99 -1.71 9.79
N ASN A 9 11.58 -0.75 10.62
CA ASN A 9 10.60 0.26 10.21
C ASN A 9 11.04 0.98 8.92
N GLU A 10 12.34 1.18 8.73
CA GLU A 10 12.92 1.69 7.49
C GLU A 10 12.56 0.82 6.26
N LEU A 11 12.63 -0.51 6.36
CA LEU A 11 12.23 -1.42 5.28
C LEU A 11 10.72 -1.38 5.03
N ILE A 12 9.90 -1.29 6.09
CA ILE A 12 8.44 -1.16 5.98
C ILE A 12 8.07 0.15 5.29
N GLN A 13 8.69 1.26 5.69
CA GLN A 13 8.48 2.57 5.08
C GLN A 13 8.95 2.62 3.63
N ALA A 14 10.12 2.06 3.32
CA ALA A 14 10.63 1.99 1.95
C ALA A 14 9.68 1.18 1.04
N LYS A 15 9.20 0.03 1.51
CA LYS A 15 8.20 -0.78 0.78
C LYS A 15 6.86 -0.07 0.64
N ALA A 16 6.43 0.67 1.66
CA ALA A 16 5.22 1.45 1.59
C ALA A 16 5.31 2.58 0.54
N GLN A 17 6.46 3.25 0.43
CA GLN A 17 6.70 4.23 -0.63
C GLN A 17 6.70 3.59 -2.02
N GLU A 18 7.30 2.40 -2.16
CA GLU A 18 7.27 1.64 -3.42
C GLU A 18 5.84 1.28 -3.84
N PHE A 19 4.99 0.86 -2.90
CA PHE A 19 3.59 0.57 -3.18
C PHE A 19 2.78 1.82 -3.53
N LYS A 20 3.01 2.96 -2.88
CA LYS A 20 2.40 4.24 -3.28
C LYS A 20 2.79 4.64 -4.70
N LYS A 21 4.08 4.54 -5.04
CA LYS A 21 4.55 4.82 -6.40
C LYS A 21 3.93 3.86 -7.43
N THR A 22 3.80 2.58 -7.07
CA THR A 22 3.17 1.58 -7.93
C THR A 22 1.68 1.89 -8.14
N HIS A 23 0.96 2.27 -7.08
CA HIS A 23 -0.41 2.72 -7.16
C HIS A 23 -0.56 3.89 -8.15
N ASP A 24 0.28 4.92 -8.02
CA ASP A 24 0.20 6.10 -8.90
C ASP A 24 0.48 5.74 -10.36
N MET A 25 1.46 4.88 -10.59
CA MET A 25 1.77 4.34 -11.93
C MET A 25 0.58 3.56 -12.52
N LEU A 26 -0.08 2.72 -11.72
CA LEU A 26 -1.25 1.96 -12.17
C LEU A 26 -2.43 2.89 -12.46
N MET A 27 -2.66 3.92 -11.64
CA MET A 27 -3.69 4.92 -11.89
C MET A 27 -3.44 5.70 -13.18
N HIS A 28 -2.18 6.05 -13.47
CA HIS A 28 -1.81 6.70 -14.73
C HIS A 28 -2.03 5.77 -15.93
N ALA A 29 -1.60 4.51 -15.83
CA ALA A 29 -1.79 3.52 -16.90
C ALA A 29 -3.29 3.28 -17.20
N ILE A 30 -4.14 3.22 -16.17
CA ILE A 30 -5.60 3.11 -16.33
C ILE A 30 -6.16 4.35 -17.03
N ALA A 31 -5.71 5.55 -16.65
CA ALA A 31 -6.17 6.80 -17.27
C ALA A 31 -5.75 6.90 -18.74
N ASP A 32 -4.52 6.50 -19.06
CA ASP A 32 -4.04 6.44 -20.45
C ASP A 32 -4.85 5.45 -21.28
N LEU A 33 -5.14 4.26 -20.74
CA LEU A 33 -5.97 3.27 -21.42
C LEU A 33 -7.41 3.78 -21.68
N LYS A 34 -8.01 4.48 -20.71
CA LYS A 34 -9.32 5.13 -20.87
C LYS A 34 -9.30 6.16 -22.00
N ARG A 35 -8.26 6.98 -22.07
CA ARG A 35 -8.10 7.98 -23.13
C ARG A 35 -7.93 7.32 -24.51
N ASP A 36 -7.17 6.23 -24.59
CA ASP A 36 -6.97 5.49 -25.83
C ASP A 36 -8.26 4.82 -26.32
N GLU A 37 -9.06 4.27 -25.40
CA GLU A 37 -10.42 3.77 -25.68
C GLU A 37 -11.34 4.89 -26.20
N ASP A 38 -11.37 6.05 -25.54
CA ASP A 38 -12.17 7.19 -25.98
C ASP A 38 -11.77 7.64 -27.39
N ASN A 39 -10.46 7.71 -27.67
CA ASN A 39 -9.95 8.04 -29.00
C ASN A 39 -10.33 6.98 -30.05
N MET A 40 -10.26 5.69 -29.71
CA MET A 40 -10.68 4.61 -30.61
C MET A 40 -12.18 4.65 -30.87
N THR A 41 -13.01 4.91 -29.86
CA THR A 41 -14.47 4.84 -30.00
C THR A 41 -15.09 6.12 -30.57
N VAL A 42 -14.47 7.29 -30.37
CA VAL A 42 -14.92 8.57 -30.93
C VAL A 42 -14.36 8.79 -32.34
N GLY A 43 -13.13 8.33 -32.60
CA GLY A 43 -12.41 8.59 -33.84
C GLY A 43 -12.47 7.48 -34.90
N SER A 44 -12.90 6.27 -34.56
CA SER A 44 -12.87 5.12 -35.50
C SER A 44 -14.25 4.62 -35.93
N ASN A 45 -14.27 3.98 -37.09
CA ASN A 45 -15.40 3.24 -37.66
C ASN A 45 -15.84 2.01 -36.83
N TRP A 46 -15.40 1.87 -35.56
CA TRP A 46 -15.93 0.87 -34.64
C TRP A 46 -17.33 1.26 -34.18
N GLN A 47 -18.32 0.65 -34.83
CA GLN A 47 -19.73 0.79 -34.53
C GLN A 47 -20.39 -0.59 -34.41
N GLY A 48 -21.52 -0.65 -33.71
CA GLY A 48 -22.30 -1.87 -33.50
C GLY A 48 -21.77 -2.78 -32.39
N GLY A 49 -22.23 -4.03 -32.36
CA GLY A 49 -22.06 -4.92 -31.20
C GLY A 49 -20.61 -5.21 -30.78
N ALA A 50 -19.63 -5.03 -31.66
CA ALA A 50 -18.21 -5.15 -31.29
C ALA A 50 -17.74 -4.01 -30.37
N ARG A 51 -18.20 -2.78 -30.60
CA ARG A 51 -17.96 -1.64 -29.70
C ARG A 51 -18.63 -1.86 -28.36
N ASP A 52 -19.90 -2.28 -28.36
CA ASP A 52 -20.64 -2.49 -27.12
C ASP A 52 -20.00 -3.58 -26.25
N ALA A 53 -19.56 -4.68 -26.88
CA ALA A 53 -18.85 -5.75 -26.19
C ALA A 53 -17.49 -5.29 -25.64
N PHE A 54 -16.74 -4.49 -26.42
CA PHE A 54 -15.47 -3.92 -25.98
C PHE A 54 -15.68 -2.97 -24.80
N ASN A 55 -16.58 -2.00 -24.91
CA ASN A 55 -16.88 -1.04 -23.85
C ASN A 55 -17.35 -1.74 -22.56
N ALA A 56 -18.21 -2.76 -22.67
CA ALA A 56 -18.67 -3.54 -21.52
C ALA A 56 -17.53 -4.33 -20.85
N PHE A 57 -16.56 -4.82 -21.63
CA PHE A 57 -15.36 -5.44 -21.09
C PHE A 57 -14.48 -4.40 -20.37
N MET A 58 -14.24 -3.25 -21.00
CA MET A 58 -13.39 -2.19 -20.44
C MET A 58 -13.98 -1.62 -19.13
N GLU A 59 -15.29 -1.40 -19.07
CA GLU A 59 -15.98 -0.98 -17.85
C GLU A 59 -15.72 -1.95 -16.68
N ARG A 60 -15.85 -3.26 -16.93
CA ARG A 60 -15.56 -4.30 -15.93
C ARG A 60 -14.08 -4.35 -15.56
N TYR A 61 -13.20 -4.17 -16.54
CA TYR A 61 -11.76 -4.12 -16.33
C TYR A 61 -11.40 -2.96 -15.39
N TYR A 62 -11.89 -1.75 -15.66
CA TYR A 62 -11.63 -0.59 -14.83
C TYR A 62 -12.20 -0.75 -13.42
N PHE A 63 -13.41 -1.28 -13.29
CA PHE A 63 -13.98 -1.54 -11.97
C PHE A 63 -13.11 -2.47 -11.12
N GLN A 64 -12.55 -3.52 -11.74
CA GLN A 64 -11.64 -4.44 -11.05
C GLN A 64 -10.28 -3.80 -10.77
N ALA A 65 -9.76 -3.02 -11.71
CA ALA A 65 -8.47 -2.34 -11.58
C ALA A 65 -8.50 -1.30 -10.46
N ASP A 66 -9.55 -0.47 -10.39
CA ASP A 66 -9.76 0.50 -9.31
C ASP A 66 -9.84 -0.21 -7.96
N LYS A 67 -10.60 -1.31 -7.86
CA LYS A 67 -10.70 -2.11 -6.64
C LYS A 67 -9.37 -2.74 -6.21
N LEU A 68 -8.52 -3.14 -7.15
CA LEU A 68 -7.19 -3.67 -6.84
C LEU A 68 -6.24 -2.56 -6.38
N ASN A 69 -6.31 -1.38 -7.00
CA ASN A 69 -5.55 -0.20 -6.58
C ASN A 69 -5.94 0.25 -5.17
N ASP A 70 -7.23 0.30 -4.84
CA ASP A 70 -7.72 0.62 -3.49
C ASP A 70 -7.16 -0.35 -2.45
N LYS A 71 -7.16 -1.66 -2.76
CA LYS A 71 -6.61 -2.69 -1.88
C LYS A 71 -5.09 -2.55 -1.69
N LEU A 72 -4.37 -2.13 -2.73
CA LEU A 72 -2.93 -1.89 -2.65
C LEU A 72 -2.64 -0.74 -1.67
N VAL A 73 -3.41 0.35 -1.73
CA VAL A 73 -3.30 1.47 -0.79
C VAL A 73 -3.66 1.04 0.63
N GLN A 74 -4.79 0.38 0.83
CA GLN A 74 -5.20 -0.10 2.16
C GLN A 74 -4.16 -1.03 2.78
N THR A 75 -3.58 -1.92 1.99
CA THR A 75 -2.52 -2.84 2.44
C THR A 75 -1.28 -2.05 2.84
N THR A 76 -0.92 -1.03 2.07
CA THR A 76 0.20 -0.13 2.38
C THR A 76 -0.01 0.62 3.68
N GLU A 77 -1.21 1.17 3.91
CA GLU A 77 -1.56 1.85 5.16
C GLU A 77 -1.54 0.90 6.35
N ASN A 78 -2.02 -0.33 6.18
CA ASN A 78 -1.96 -1.35 7.22
C ASN A 78 -0.52 -1.74 7.55
N LEU A 79 0.36 -1.88 6.54
CA LEU A 79 1.78 -2.15 6.75
C LEU A 79 2.47 -1.03 7.53
N ILE A 80 2.21 0.23 7.17
CA ILE A 80 2.74 1.40 7.92
C ILE A 80 2.27 1.35 9.37
N ARG A 81 0.97 1.14 9.60
CA ARG A 81 0.38 1.09 10.95
C ARG A 81 1.02 0.00 11.81
N VAL A 82 1.21 -1.19 11.26
CA VAL A 82 1.88 -2.29 11.97
C VAL A 82 3.34 -1.93 12.28
N GLY A 83 4.06 -1.31 11.34
CA GLY A 83 5.43 -0.83 11.56
C GLY A 83 5.54 0.20 12.68
N SER A 84 4.64 1.18 12.73
CA SER A 84 4.62 2.21 13.78
C SER A 84 4.31 1.64 15.17
N ASN A 85 3.33 0.73 15.27
CA ASN A 85 2.99 0.10 16.55
C ASN A 85 4.16 -0.71 17.13
N TYR A 86 4.99 -1.32 16.27
CA TYR A 86 6.17 -2.07 16.70
C TYR A 86 7.24 -1.16 17.35
N GLU A 87 7.44 0.06 16.84
CA GLU A 87 8.38 1.02 17.44
C GLU A 87 7.90 1.54 18.80
N GLU A 88 6.62 1.87 18.92
CA GLU A 88 6.04 2.33 20.20
C GLU A 88 6.24 1.26 21.29
N HIS A 89 5.95 0.00 20.97
CA HIS A 89 6.17 -1.10 21.91
C HIS A 89 7.65 -1.30 22.27
N ASP A 90 8.58 -1.21 21.31
CA ASP A 90 10.01 -1.36 21.60
C ASP A 90 10.55 -0.21 22.49
N GLN A 91 10.10 1.02 22.28
CA GLN A 91 10.45 2.16 23.12
C GLN A 91 9.89 2.01 24.55
N ASP A 92 8.63 1.59 24.67
CA ASP A 92 8.00 1.35 25.98
C ASP A 92 8.68 0.21 26.75
N TYR A 93 9.05 -0.87 26.07
CA TYR A 93 9.81 -1.97 26.68
C TYR A 93 11.20 -1.50 27.15
N LYS A 94 11.93 -0.73 26.33
CA LYS A 94 13.22 -0.15 26.72
C LYS A 94 13.06 0.80 27.91
N ALA A 95 12.02 1.63 27.93
CA ALA A 95 11.74 2.53 29.04
C ALA A 95 11.44 1.77 30.34
N GLN A 96 10.62 0.71 30.28
CA GLN A 96 10.35 -0.15 31.44
C GLN A 96 11.60 -0.88 31.95
N ILE A 97 12.41 -1.44 31.05
CA ILE A 97 13.67 -2.10 31.41
C ILE A 97 14.62 -1.09 32.06
N ASN A 98 14.82 0.09 31.47
CA ASN A 98 15.67 1.13 32.03
C ASN A 98 15.17 1.62 33.40
N ALA A 99 13.85 1.73 33.59
CA ALA A 99 13.27 2.10 34.88
C ALA A 99 13.51 1.02 35.95
N GLN A 100 13.41 -0.27 35.58
CA GLN A 100 13.72 -1.38 36.49
C GLN A 100 15.21 -1.46 36.81
N VAL A 101 16.09 -1.31 35.82
CA VAL A 101 17.55 -1.30 36.01
C VAL A 101 17.98 -0.14 36.89
N SER A 102 17.40 1.05 36.71
CA SER A 102 17.66 2.22 37.57
C SER A 102 17.18 2.02 39.01
N SER A 103 16.18 1.17 39.23
CA SER A 103 15.69 0.82 40.59
C SER A 103 16.56 -0.23 41.30
N LEU A 104 17.42 -0.94 40.56
CA LEU A 104 18.36 -1.94 41.07
C LEU A 104 19.70 -1.31 41.52
N ASP A 105 19.99 -0.07 41.13
CA ASP A 105 21.07 0.75 41.70
C ASP A 105 20.60 1.39 43.02
N LEU A 106 20.50 0.58 44.07
CA LEU A 106 20.31 1.07 45.44
C LEU A 106 21.63 1.67 45.97
N PRO A 107 21.58 2.79 46.71
CA PRO A 107 22.78 3.49 47.18
C PRO A 107 23.62 2.61 48.12
N PRO A 108 24.96 2.70 48.07
CA PRO A 108 25.81 2.02 49.04
C PRO A 108 25.52 2.56 50.44
N VAL A 109 25.34 1.62 51.38
CA VAL A 109 25.15 1.82 52.83
C VAL A 109 26.21 2.72 53.47
#